data_AF-R9IJ69-F1
#
_entry.id   AF-R9IJ69-F1
#
_cell.length_a   1.000
_cell.length_b   1.000
_cell.length_c   1.000
_cell.angle_alpha   90.00
_cell.angle_beta   90.00
_cell.angle_gamma   90.00
#
_symmetry.space_group_name_H-M   'P 1'
#
loop_
_entity.id
_entity.type
_entity.pdbx_description
1 polymer ?
#
loop_
_entity_poly.entity_id
_entity_poly.type
_entity_poly.pdbx_seq_one_letter_code
_entity_poly.pdbx_strand_id
1 'polypeptide(L)'
;MAEDILEELGEESGALDKKARKKAEKARKKEEKKQKKLEKKQAQGEESEAEEEGGSKIAVVLATIVFIAIWLAILALIVKMDIGGFGSTVLQPILKDVPIINKILPETEQEPVVDAQYPYTTLDEAINRIKELELELSNAQSQSEGNSDNVAQLEAEVARLREFENEQSAFEEEKTKFYKEVVFNENAPDISEYRAYYESIDPANAEVLYKQVVQQQEADTKIQEYANTYAEMKPKQAAAIMEAMQDNLKLVVKILQNMEIEARSDILAAMDSEVAARVTKMMEP
;
A
#
# COMPACT_ATOMS: atom_id res chain seq x y z
N MET A 1 18.93 -41.75 37.94
CA MET A 1 18.31 -40.66 37.15
C MET A 1 18.20 -40.96 35.65
N ALA A 2 18.89 -41.95 35.07
CA ALA A 2 18.63 -42.37 33.68
C ALA A 2 17.74 -43.64 33.58
N GLU A 3 17.64 -44.43 34.65
CA GLU A 3 16.80 -45.65 34.67
C GLU A 3 15.32 -45.34 34.98
N ASP A 4 15.01 -44.35 35.83
CA ASP A 4 13.61 -43.97 36.14
C ASP A 4 12.83 -43.40 34.95
N ILE A 5 13.51 -42.81 33.95
CA ILE A 5 12.85 -42.22 32.77
C ILE A 5 12.41 -43.30 31.77
N LEU A 6 13.06 -44.48 31.79
CA LEU A 6 12.74 -45.59 30.88
C LEU A 6 11.52 -46.40 31.34
N GLU A 7 11.24 -46.43 32.65
CA GLU A 7 10.09 -47.16 33.20
C GLU A 7 8.78 -46.38 32.99
N GLU A 8 8.82 -45.05 33.06
CA GLU A 8 7.66 -44.18 32.82
C GLU A 8 7.21 -44.18 31.34
N LEU A 9 8.14 -44.34 30.39
CA LEU A 9 7.84 -44.50 28.95
C LEU A 9 7.25 -45.87 28.59
N GLY A 10 7.50 -46.90 29.41
CA GLY A 10 6.97 -48.24 29.20
C GLY A 10 5.47 -48.34 29.49
N GLU A 11 4.99 -47.66 30.53
CA GLU A 11 3.59 -47.72 30.96
C GLU A 11 2.62 -46.96 30.02
N GLU A 12 3.04 -45.83 29.43
CA GLU A 12 2.22 -45.10 28.45
C GLU A 12 1.97 -45.90 27.15
N SER A 13 2.97 -46.66 26.70
CA SER A 13 2.88 -47.46 25.46
C SER A 13 1.87 -48.62 25.57
N GLY A 14 1.76 -49.25 26.73
CA GLY A 14 0.81 -50.33 27.00
C GLY A 14 -0.65 -49.86 27.10
N ALA A 15 -0.88 -48.62 27.55
CA ALA A 15 -2.21 -48.03 27.67
C ALA A 15 -2.82 -47.65 26.30
N LEU A 16 -1.98 -47.25 25.34
CA LEU A 16 -2.39 -46.90 23.98
C LEU A 16 -2.81 -48.13 23.15
N ASP A 17 -2.10 -49.26 23.25
CA ASP A 17 -2.41 -50.49 22.48
C ASP A 17 -3.75 -51.14 22.93
N LYS A 18 -4.08 -51.07 24.22
CA LYS A 18 -5.31 -51.64 24.78
C LYS A 18 -6.59 -50.91 24.31
N LYS A 19 -6.50 -49.60 24.05
CA LYS A 19 -7.61 -48.80 23.50
C LYS A 19 -7.85 -49.09 22.01
N ALA A 20 -6.79 -49.30 21.23
CA ALA A 20 -6.89 -49.62 19.81
C ALA A 20 -7.60 -50.97 19.58
N ARG A 21 -7.25 -52.00 20.34
CA ARG A 21 -7.85 -53.34 20.24
C ARG A 21 -9.36 -53.36 20.57
N LYS A 22 -9.79 -52.61 21.59
CA LYS A 22 -11.23 -52.48 21.95
C LYS A 22 -12.07 -51.79 20.86
N LYS A 23 -11.49 -50.89 20.08
CA LYS A 23 -12.19 -50.19 18.99
C LYS A 23 -12.36 -51.11 17.77
N ALA A 24 -11.36 -51.92 17.46
CA ALA A 24 -11.40 -52.91 16.37
C ALA A 24 -12.45 -54.02 16.62
N GLU A 25 -12.57 -54.53 17.85
CA GLU A 25 -13.53 -55.59 18.16
C GLU A 25 -15.00 -55.14 18.04
N LYS A 26 -15.29 -53.88 18.44
CA LYS A 26 -16.63 -53.29 18.30
C LYS A 26 -17.04 -53.08 16.83
N ALA A 27 -16.08 -52.80 15.94
CA ALA A 27 -16.35 -52.65 14.52
C ALA A 27 -16.76 -53.98 13.87
N ARG A 28 -16.03 -55.07 14.15
CA ARG A 28 -16.33 -56.40 13.59
C ARG A 28 -17.71 -56.92 14.02
N LYS A 29 -18.10 -56.73 15.28
CA LYS A 29 -19.43 -57.13 15.79
C LYS A 29 -20.60 -56.36 15.13
N LYS A 30 -20.35 -55.14 14.63
CA LYS A 30 -21.38 -54.33 13.95
C LYS A 30 -21.58 -54.79 12.50
N GLU A 31 -20.52 -55.27 11.86
CA GLU A 31 -20.52 -55.72 10.47
C GLU A 31 -21.18 -57.10 10.32
N GLU A 32 -20.91 -58.03 11.24
CA GLU A 32 -21.52 -59.37 11.24
C GLU A 32 -23.05 -59.31 11.42
N LYS A 33 -23.55 -58.37 12.23
CA LYS A 33 -25.00 -58.15 12.39
C LYS A 33 -25.69 -57.57 11.15
N LYS A 34 -24.96 -56.85 10.30
CA LYS A 34 -25.50 -56.33 9.03
C LYS A 34 -25.62 -57.44 7.99
N GLN A 35 -24.62 -58.33 7.90
CA GLN A 35 -24.64 -59.44 6.95
C GLN A 35 -25.79 -60.42 7.23
N LYS A 36 -25.99 -60.82 8.50
CA LYS A 36 -27.12 -61.69 8.89
C LYS A 36 -28.51 -61.11 8.61
N LYS A 37 -28.64 -59.77 8.53
CA LYS A 37 -29.90 -59.11 8.16
C LYS A 37 -30.15 -59.09 6.65
N LEU A 38 -29.10 -59.12 5.82
CA LEU A 38 -29.25 -59.17 4.36
C LEU A 38 -29.68 -60.55 3.89
N GLU A 39 -29.07 -61.62 4.42
CA GLU A 39 -29.40 -63.00 4.03
C GLU A 39 -30.87 -63.34 4.33
N LYS A 40 -31.40 -62.88 5.47
CA LYS A 40 -32.80 -63.12 5.84
C LYS A 40 -33.81 -62.42 4.93
N LYS A 41 -33.42 -61.33 4.25
CA LYS A 41 -34.29 -60.62 3.30
C LYS A 41 -34.33 -61.26 1.91
N GLN A 42 -33.28 -61.99 1.52
CA GLN A 42 -33.23 -62.64 0.20
C GLN A 42 -33.98 -63.98 0.17
N ALA A 43 -34.09 -64.67 1.31
CA ALA A 43 -34.75 -65.98 1.38
C ALA A 43 -36.30 -65.93 1.36
N GLN A 44 -36.93 -64.76 1.22
CA GLN A 44 -38.38 -64.58 1.43
C GLN A 44 -39.16 -64.16 0.17
N GLY A 45 -38.53 -64.19 -1.01
CA GLY A 45 -39.05 -63.57 -2.24
C GLY A 45 -39.44 -64.50 -3.40
N GLU A 46 -39.33 -65.82 -3.27
CA GLU A 46 -39.61 -66.74 -4.38
C GLU A 46 -40.57 -67.84 -3.95
N GLU A 47 -41.86 -67.71 -4.31
CA GLU A 47 -42.76 -68.85 -4.43
C GLU A 47 -43.93 -68.54 -5.38
N SER A 48 -44.22 -69.52 -6.25
CA SER A 48 -45.42 -69.78 -7.05
C SER A 48 -45.55 -69.25 -8.50
N GLU A 49 -45.05 -70.11 -9.39
CA GLU A 49 -45.36 -70.38 -10.80
C GLU A 49 -46.87 -70.59 -11.07
N ALA A 50 -47.37 -70.30 -12.29
CA ALA A 50 -47.88 -71.25 -13.33
C ALA A 50 -49.09 -72.13 -12.89
N GLU A 51 -50.12 -72.49 -13.65
CA GLU A 51 -50.45 -72.75 -15.06
C GLU A 51 -51.96 -72.38 -15.25
N GLU A 52 -52.66 -72.40 -16.40
CA GLU A 52 -52.93 -73.54 -17.29
C GLU A 52 -53.78 -73.09 -18.53
N GLU A 53 -53.73 -73.94 -19.57
CA GLU A 53 -54.13 -73.80 -20.97
C GLU A 53 -55.65 -73.67 -21.30
N GLY A 54 -55.91 -73.08 -22.48
CA GLY A 54 -56.49 -73.90 -23.55
C GLY A 54 -58.00 -73.84 -23.85
N GLY A 55 -58.63 -72.67 -23.85
CA GLY A 55 -60.04 -72.50 -24.25
C GLY A 55 -60.26 -71.74 -25.56
N SER A 56 -60.41 -72.46 -26.70
CA SER A 56 -61.00 -72.02 -27.98
C SER A 56 -60.31 -70.86 -28.70
N LYS A 57 -59.61 -71.08 -29.83
CA LYS A 57 -58.91 -70.00 -30.57
C LYS A 57 -59.76 -68.75 -30.85
N ILE A 58 -61.08 -68.87 -30.96
CA ILE A 58 -62.01 -67.73 -31.09
C ILE A 58 -62.28 -67.06 -29.75
N ALA A 59 -62.45 -67.81 -28.67
CA ALA A 59 -62.54 -67.25 -27.32
C ALA A 59 -61.20 -66.67 -26.87
N VAL A 60 -60.07 -67.26 -27.26
CA VAL A 60 -58.74 -66.68 -27.10
C VAL A 60 -58.64 -65.40 -27.92
N VAL A 61 -59.05 -65.35 -29.20
CA VAL A 61 -59.01 -64.10 -29.99
C VAL A 61 -59.95 -63.04 -29.40
N LEU A 62 -61.17 -63.38 -28.99
CA LEU A 62 -62.09 -62.43 -28.34
C LEU A 62 -61.55 -61.99 -26.97
N ALA A 63 -61.06 -62.91 -26.15
CA ALA A 63 -60.42 -62.60 -24.88
C ALA A 63 -59.15 -61.77 -25.10
N THR A 64 -58.41 -61.99 -26.18
CA THR A 64 -57.22 -61.21 -26.56
C THR A 64 -57.62 -59.81 -26.99
N ILE A 65 -58.69 -59.65 -27.79
CA ILE A 65 -59.22 -58.33 -28.18
C ILE A 65 -59.75 -57.59 -26.94
N VAL A 66 -60.48 -58.26 -26.06
CA VAL A 66 -60.98 -57.69 -24.81
C VAL A 66 -59.81 -57.34 -23.88
N PHE A 67 -58.79 -58.20 -23.78
CA PHE A 67 -57.58 -57.93 -23.03
C PHE A 67 -56.82 -56.72 -23.58
N ILE A 68 -56.66 -56.61 -24.91
CA ILE A 68 -56.08 -55.44 -25.57
C ILE A 68 -56.94 -54.20 -25.32
N ALA A 69 -58.27 -54.29 -25.37
CA ALA A 69 -59.16 -53.17 -25.09
C ALA A 69 -59.06 -52.70 -23.63
N ILE A 70 -58.96 -53.63 -22.68
CA ILE A 70 -58.73 -53.32 -21.26
C ILE A 70 -57.34 -52.67 -21.09
N TRP A 71 -56.31 -53.20 -21.75
CA TRP A 71 -54.97 -52.60 -21.75
C TRP A 71 -54.96 -51.18 -22.32
N LEU A 72 -55.65 -50.96 -23.44
CA LEU A 72 -55.80 -49.63 -24.04
C LEU A 72 -56.62 -48.70 -23.15
N ALA A 73 -57.61 -49.21 -22.42
CA ALA A 73 -58.35 -48.42 -21.44
C ALA A 73 -57.49 -48.02 -20.23
N ILE A 74 -56.66 -48.93 -19.72
CA ILE A 74 -55.68 -48.64 -18.67
C ILE A 74 -54.64 -47.63 -19.17
N LEU A 75 -54.14 -47.81 -20.39
CA LEU A 75 -53.19 -46.88 -21.02
C LEU A 75 -53.84 -45.49 -21.20
N ALA A 76 -55.07 -45.43 -21.68
CA ALA A 76 -55.83 -44.19 -21.79
C ALA A 76 -56.06 -43.52 -20.42
N LEU A 77 -56.29 -44.30 -19.35
CA LEU A 77 -56.36 -43.78 -17.98
C LEU A 77 -55.02 -43.25 -17.48
N ILE A 78 -53.92 -43.97 -17.72
CA ILE A 78 -52.55 -43.53 -17.38
C ILE A 78 -52.22 -42.22 -18.08
N VAL A 79 -52.58 -42.09 -19.35
CA VAL A 79 -52.37 -40.87 -20.14
C VAL A 79 -53.28 -39.74 -19.65
N LYS A 80 -54.58 -40.00 -19.47
CA LYS A 80 -55.56 -38.98 -19.07
C LYS A 80 -55.38 -38.49 -17.63
N MET A 81 -54.95 -39.37 -16.72
CA MET A 81 -54.64 -39.04 -15.32
C MET A 81 -53.18 -38.64 -15.10
N ASP A 82 -52.37 -38.62 -16.18
CA ASP A 82 -50.94 -38.29 -16.18
C ASP A 82 -50.12 -38.99 -15.08
N ILE A 83 -50.30 -40.31 -14.94
CA ILE A 83 -49.65 -41.10 -13.88
C ILE A 83 -48.13 -41.11 -14.12
N GLY A 84 -47.39 -40.38 -13.29
CA GLY A 84 -45.92 -40.27 -13.39
C GLY A 84 -45.42 -39.38 -14.54
N GLY A 85 -46.27 -38.52 -15.12
CA GLY A 85 -45.89 -37.61 -16.21
C GLY A 85 -45.84 -38.26 -17.59
N PHE A 86 -46.37 -39.48 -17.75
CA PHE A 86 -46.29 -40.22 -19.02
C PHE A 86 -47.10 -39.55 -20.16
N GLY A 87 -48.25 -38.97 -19.85
CA GLY A 87 -49.09 -38.29 -20.84
C GLY A 87 -48.48 -36.97 -21.30
N SER A 88 -48.00 -36.16 -20.35
CA SER A 88 -47.42 -34.83 -20.61
C SER A 88 -45.97 -34.87 -21.10
N THR A 89 -45.11 -35.72 -20.53
CA THR A 89 -43.66 -35.69 -20.81
C THR A 89 -43.26 -36.54 -22.02
N VAL A 90 -43.92 -37.68 -22.24
CA VAL A 90 -43.51 -38.65 -23.27
C VAL A 90 -44.40 -38.59 -24.51
N LEU A 91 -45.72 -38.56 -24.34
CA LEU A 91 -46.67 -38.68 -25.45
C LEU A 91 -47.05 -37.34 -26.10
N GLN A 92 -47.19 -36.28 -25.32
CA GLN A 92 -47.56 -34.95 -25.82
C GLN A 92 -46.63 -34.43 -26.94
N PRO A 93 -45.28 -34.42 -26.82
CA PRO A 93 -44.42 -33.87 -27.87
C PRO A 93 -44.48 -34.67 -29.18
N ILE A 94 -44.88 -35.95 -29.14
CA ILE A 94 -44.93 -36.84 -30.31
C ILE A 94 -46.31 -36.83 -30.99
N LEU A 95 -47.39 -36.70 -30.21
CA LEU A 95 -48.76 -36.92 -30.67
C LEU A 95 -49.64 -35.66 -30.70
N LYS A 96 -49.16 -34.47 -30.31
CA LYS A 96 -49.96 -33.23 -30.30
C LYS A 96 -50.53 -32.87 -31.69
N ASP A 97 -49.82 -33.24 -32.75
CA ASP A 97 -50.15 -32.87 -34.13
C ASP A 97 -51.01 -33.92 -34.85
N VAL A 98 -51.47 -34.97 -34.15
CA VAL A 98 -52.33 -36.01 -34.73
C VAL A 98 -53.81 -35.70 -34.45
N PRO A 99 -54.63 -35.43 -35.48
CA PRO A 99 -56.05 -35.18 -35.29
C PRO A 99 -56.73 -36.38 -34.61
N ILE A 100 -57.64 -36.12 -33.67
CA ILE A 100 -58.37 -37.07 -32.79
C ILE A 100 -57.60 -37.50 -31.53
N ILE A 101 -56.32 -37.85 -31.61
CA ILE A 101 -55.53 -38.36 -30.46
C ILE A 101 -55.30 -37.25 -29.41
N ASN A 102 -55.24 -35.99 -29.85
CA ASN A 102 -55.07 -34.82 -28.99
C ASN A 102 -56.16 -34.69 -27.89
N LYS A 103 -57.35 -35.29 -28.08
CA LYS A 103 -58.44 -35.21 -27.08
C LYS A 103 -58.26 -36.12 -25.84
N ILE A 104 -57.33 -37.06 -25.88
CA ILE A 104 -57.06 -38.02 -24.79
C ILE A 104 -55.89 -37.54 -23.91
N LEU A 105 -55.07 -36.61 -24.42
CA LEU A 105 -54.00 -35.96 -23.68
C LEU A 105 -54.60 -35.13 -22.51
N PRO A 106 -53.92 -35.08 -21.35
CA PRO A 106 -54.35 -34.23 -20.24
C PRO A 106 -54.29 -32.76 -20.66
N GLU A 107 -55.29 -31.97 -20.25
CA GLU A 107 -55.28 -30.52 -20.46
C GLU A 107 -54.22 -29.91 -19.53
N THR A 108 -53.04 -29.63 -20.06
CA THR A 108 -52.04 -28.84 -19.34
C THR A 108 -52.46 -27.37 -19.42
N GLU A 109 -52.67 -26.73 -18.27
CA GLU A 109 -52.65 -25.26 -18.21
C GLU A 109 -51.34 -24.81 -18.84
N GLN A 110 -51.40 -23.83 -19.73
CA GLN A 110 -50.25 -23.32 -20.47
C GLN A 110 -49.23 -22.74 -19.48
N GLU A 111 -48.28 -23.57 -19.05
CA GLU A 111 -47.07 -23.04 -18.43
C GLU A 111 -46.34 -22.22 -19.51
N PRO A 112 -46.01 -20.95 -19.22
CA PRO A 112 -45.38 -20.10 -20.21
C PRO A 112 -44.06 -20.74 -20.63
N VAL A 113 -43.91 -20.89 -21.94
CA VAL A 113 -42.71 -21.42 -22.58
C VAL A 113 -41.53 -20.57 -22.12
N VAL A 114 -40.73 -21.10 -21.19
CA VAL A 114 -39.46 -20.49 -20.80
C VAL A 114 -38.53 -20.66 -21.99
N ASP A 115 -38.42 -19.62 -22.82
CA ASP A 115 -37.42 -19.54 -23.87
C ASP A 115 -36.05 -19.48 -23.19
N ALA A 116 -35.33 -20.60 -23.17
CA ALA A 116 -34.02 -20.74 -22.52
C ALA A 116 -32.92 -19.83 -23.11
N GLN A 117 -33.28 -18.98 -24.08
CA GLN A 117 -32.41 -18.01 -24.71
C GLN A 117 -32.26 -16.71 -23.90
N TYR A 118 -33.24 -16.36 -23.05
CA TYR A 118 -33.19 -15.13 -22.24
C TYR A 118 -33.61 -15.39 -20.79
N PRO A 119 -32.75 -15.07 -19.80
CA PRO A 119 -32.98 -15.40 -18.38
C PRO A 119 -34.02 -14.50 -17.69
N TYR A 120 -34.78 -13.69 -18.42
CA TYR A 120 -35.73 -12.73 -17.86
C TYR A 120 -37.14 -13.14 -18.21
N THR A 121 -38.01 -13.14 -17.20
CA THR A 121 -39.39 -13.62 -17.30
C THR A 121 -40.35 -12.54 -17.80
N THR A 122 -39.95 -11.27 -17.67
CA THR A 122 -40.75 -10.09 -18.07
C THR A 122 -39.90 -9.00 -18.69
N LEU A 123 -40.50 -8.15 -19.53
CA LEU A 123 -39.84 -6.99 -20.14
C LEU A 123 -39.33 -5.99 -19.08
N ASP A 124 -40.10 -5.81 -18.00
CA ASP A 124 -39.74 -4.90 -16.91
C ASP A 124 -38.49 -5.38 -16.15
N GLU A 125 -38.33 -6.70 -15.97
CA GLU A 125 -37.14 -7.30 -15.35
C GLU A 125 -35.89 -7.04 -16.20
N ALA A 126 -35.98 -7.20 -17.52
CA ALA A 126 -34.87 -6.91 -18.43
C ALA A 126 -34.50 -5.42 -18.44
N ILE A 127 -35.50 -4.52 -18.43
CA ILE A 127 -35.27 -3.07 -18.37
C ILE A 127 -34.62 -2.66 -17.04
N ASN A 128 -35.07 -3.23 -15.92
CA ASN A 128 -34.47 -2.97 -14.60
C ASN A 128 -33.01 -3.41 -14.55
N ARG A 129 -32.70 -4.58 -15.13
CA ARG A 129 -31.32 -5.07 -15.20
C ARG A 129 -30.43 -4.21 -16.09
N ILE A 130 -30.95 -3.69 -17.21
CA ILE A 130 -30.22 -2.75 -18.08
C ILE A 130 -29.88 -1.48 -17.29
N LYS A 131 -30.84 -0.89 -16.57
CA LYS A 131 -30.61 0.32 -15.76
C LYS A 131 -29.57 0.08 -14.66
N GLU A 132 -29.60 -1.09 -14.03
CA GLU A 132 -28.60 -1.46 -13.02
C GLU A 132 -27.20 -1.57 -13.63
N LEU A 133 -27.07 -2.22 -14.78
CA LEU A 133 -25.79 -2.35 -15.49
C LEU A 133 -25.25 -1.00 -16.00
N GLU A 134 -26.13 -0.10 -16.48
CA GLU A 134 -25.75 1.27 -16.87
C GLU A 134 -25.21 2.06 -15.66
N LEU A 135 -25.83 1.90 -14.49
CA LEU A 135 -25.38 2.51 -13.25
C LEU A 135 -24.03 1.93 -12.78
N GLU A 136 -23.86 0.62 -12.86
CA GLU A 136 -22.61 -0.06 -12.50
C GLU A 136 -21.47 0.37 -13.44
N LEU A 137 -21.72 0.43 -14.76
CA LEU A 137 -20.77 0.95 -15.75
C LEU A 137 -20.39 2.40 -15.47
N SER A 138 -21.38 3.26 -15.20
CA SER A 138 -21.14 4.66 -14.87
C SER A 138 -20.26 4.79 -13.62
N ASN A 139 -20.56 4.02 -12.56
CA ASN A 139 -19.78 4.04 -11.32
C ASN A 139 -18.36 3.51 -11.53
N ALA A 140 -18.20 2.41 -12.26
CA ALA A 140 -16.89 1.84 -12.58
C ALA A 140 -16.04 2.78 -13.44
N GLN A 141 -16.67 3.47 -14.41
CA GLN A 141 -15.99 4.47 -15.23
C GLN A 141 -15.53 5.67 -14.40
N SER A 142 -16.39 6.21 -13.52
CA SER A 142 -16.00 7.29 -12.61
C SER A 142 -14.90 6.89 -11.61
N GLN A 143 -14.91 5.64 -11.11
CA GLN A 143 -13.81 5.12 -10.29
C GLN A 143 -12.51 4.97 -11.09
N SER A 144 -12.59 4.53 -12.34
CA SER A 144 -11.42 4.41 -13.22
C SER A 144 -10.81 5.78 -13.53
N GLU A 145 -11.65 6.79 -13.80
CA GLU A 145 -11.20 8.16 -14.02
C GLU A 145 -10.53 8.73 -12.75
N GLY A 146 -11.15 8.56 -11.58
CA GLY A 146 -10.56 8.97 -10.30
C GLY A 146 -9.23 8.26 -9.99
N ASN A 147 -9.11 6.97 -10.30
CA ASN A 147 -7.84 6.24 -10.15
C ASN A 147 -6.77 6.73 -11.13
N SER A 148 -7.14 7.03 -12.39
CA SER A 148 -6.22 7.61 -13.37
C SER A 148 -5.67 8.96 -12.92
N ASP A 149 -6.53 9.83 -12.37
CA ASP A 149 -6.11 11.13 -11.84
C ASP A 149 -5.16 10.98 -10.64
N ASN A 150 -5.42 10.02 -9.75
CA ASN A 150 -4.53 9.71 -8.64
C ASN A 150 -3.17 9.19 -9.11
N VAL A 151 -3.14 8.33 -10.14
CA VAL A 151 -1.88 7.83 -10.71
C VAL A 151 -1.08 8.98 -11.31
N ALA A 152 -1.72 9.86 -12.08
CA ALA A 152 -1.07 11.04 -12.66
C ALA A 152 -0.51 11.99 -11.58
N GLN A 153 -1.25 12.21 -10.49
CA GLN A 153 -0.77 13.01 -9.35
C GLN A 153 0.41 12.35 -8.63
N LEU A 154 0.35 11.03 -8.40
CA LEU A 154 1.44 10.28 -7.76
C LEU A 154 2.70 10.28 -8.62
N GLU A 155 2.58 10.12 -9.94
CA GLU A 155 3.73 10.20 -10.86
C GLU A 155 4.36 11.59 -10.86
N ALA A 156 3.55 12.64 -10.84
CA ALA A 156 4.02 14.02 -10.74
C ALA A 156 4.75 14.29 -9.41
N GLU A 157 4.21 13.79 -8.29
CA GLU A 157 4.85 13.94 -6.98
C GLU A 157 6.16 13.13 -6.91
N VAL A 158 6.21 11.92 -7.46
CA VAL A 158 7.45 11.13 -7.54
C VAL A 158 8.51 11.87 -8.38
N ALA A 159 8.13 12.47 -9.50
CA ALA A 159 9.06 13.25 -10.32
C ALA A 159 9.64 14.44 -9.54
N ARG A 160 8.77 15.19 -8.84
CA ARG A 160 9.17 16.32 -7.99
C ARG A 160 10.07 15.89 -6.83
N LEU A 161 9.73 14.80 -6.14
CA LEU A 161 10.52 14.29 -5.01
C LEU A 161 11.91 13.82 -5.48
N ARG A 162 12.00 13.18 -6.65
CA ARG A 162 13.30 12.78 -7.21
C ARG A 162 14.21 13.97 -7.53
N GLU A 163 13.65 15.07 -8.03
CA GLU A 163 14.42 16.30 -8.26
C GLU A 163 14.99 16.82 -6.94
N PHE A 164 14.15 16.90 -5.90
CA PHE A 164 14.58 17.33 -4.57
C PHE A 164 15.64 16.42 -3.93
N GLU A 165 15.49 15.10 -4.08
CA GLU A 165 16.49 14.13 -3.60
C GLU A 165 17.84 14.31 -4.31
N ASN A 166 17.82 14.50 -5.63
CA ASN A 166 19.04 14.75 -6.41
C ASN A 166 19.71 16.07 -6.03
N GLU A 167 18.92 17.14 -5.86
CA GLU A 167 19.43 18.45 -5.42
C GLU A 167 20.05 18.39 -4.03
N GLN A 168 19.40 17.68 -3.08
CA GLN A 168 19.98 17.48 -1.75
C GLN A 168 21.30 16.73 -1.80
N SER A 169 21.36 15.62 -2.56
CA SER A 169 22.61 14.87 -2.72
C SER A 169 23.71 15.72 -3.34
N ALA A 170 23.40 16.52 -4.36
CA ALA A 170 24.36 17.41 -4.99
C ALA A 170 24.86 18.50 -4.03
N PHE A 171 23.96 19.07 -3.22
CA PHE A 171 24.32 20.06 -2.21
C PHE A 171 25.21 19.48 -1.11
N GLU A 172 24.91 18.28 -0.62
CA GLU A 172 25.77 17.60 0.37
C GLU A 172 27.17 17.30 -0.17
N GLU A 173 27.27 16.88 -1.44
CA GLU A 173 28.55 16.69 -2.11
C GLU A 173 29.33 18.00 -2.24
N GLU A 174 28.68 19.08 -2.67
CA GLU A 174 29.28 20.40 -2.80
C GLU A 174 29.76 20.93 -1.45
N LYS A 175 28.92 20.83 -0.42
CA LYS A 175 29.27 21.19 0.96
C LYS A 175 30.50 20.41 1.44
N THR A 176 30.56 19.11 1.14
CA THR A 176 31.70 18.26 1.50
C THR A 176 32.95 18.66 0.73
N LYS A 177 32.85 18.98 -0.57
CA LYS A 177 33.96 19.49 -1.39
C LYS A 177 34.48 20.81 -0.83
N PHE A 178 33.59 21.74 -0.52
CA PHE A 178 33.93 23.03 0.07
C PHE A 178 34.70 22.86 1.39
N TYR A 179 34.21 22.02 2.32
CA TYR A 179 34.94 21.76 3.57
C TYR A 179 36.31 21.14 3.35
N LYS A 180 36.43 20.23 2.38
CA LYS A 180 37.73 19.65 2.03
C LYS A 180 38.66 20.70 1.45
N GLU A 181 38.18 21.57 0.58
CA GLU A 181 38.98 22.62 -0.04
C GLU A 181 39.43 23.65 1.00
N VAL A 182 38.57 24.07 1.92
CA VAL A 182 38.94 25.01 2.99
C VAL A 182 40.05 24.45 3.89
N VAL A 183 40.01 23.16 4.21
CA VAL A 183 40.93 22.54 5.18
C VAL A 183 42.19 21.96 4.52
N PHE A 184 42.10 21.51 3.27
CA PHE A 184 43.16 20.73 2.61
C PHE A 184 43.67 21.35 1.29
N ASN A 185 43.38 22.62 0.98
CA ASN A 185 44.01 23.28 -0.17
C ASN A 185 45.51 23.56 0.06
N GLU A 186 46.27 23.82 -1.01
CA GLU A 186 47.72 24.02 -0.94
C GLU A 186 48.17 25.29 -0.19
N ASN A 187 47.27 26.24 0.02
CA ASN A 187 47.49 27.47 0.79
C ASN A 187 46.85 27.40 2.19
N ALA A 188 46.32 26.24 2.59
CA ALA A 188 45.67 26.06 3.88
C ALA A 188 46.73 25.99 4.99
N PRO A 189 46.47 26.61 6.16
CA PRO A 189 47.21 26.35 7.39
C PRO A 189 47.44 24.85 7.64
N ASP A 190 48.52 24.50 8.33
CA ASP A 190 48.84 23.10 8.64
C ASP A 190 47.67 22.41 9.35
N ILE A 191 47.40 21.14 9.02
CA ILE A 191 46.27 20.36 9.55
C ILE A 191 46.27 20.35 11.09
N SER A 192 47.44 20.48 11.74
CA SER A 192 47.54 20.57 13.20
C SER A 192 46.99 21.89 13.76
N GLU A 193 47.05 23.01 13.02
CA GLU A 193 46.46 24.29 13.44
C GLU A 193 44.94 24.23 13.41
N TYR A 194 44.35 23.60 12.38
CA TYR A 194 42.90 23.38 12.33
C TYR A 194 42.41 22.49 13.47
N ARG A 195 43.15 21.42 13.78
CA ARG A 195 42.82 20.55 14.92
C ARG A 195 42.85 21.35 16.24
N ALA A 196 43.91 22.11 16.48
CA ALA A 196 44.03 22.92 17.69
C ALA A 196 42.91 23.98 17.78
N TYR A 197 42.53 24.60 16.66
CA TYR A 197 41.42 25.55 16.59
C TYR A 197 40.08 24.90 16.93
N TYR A 198 39.72 23.78 16.32
CA TYR A 198 38.44 23.11 16.60
C TYR A 198 38.39 22.45 17.99
N GLU A 199 39.51 21.96 18.51
CA GLU A 199 39.58 21.40 19.87
C GLU A 199 39.56 22.48 20.96
N SER A 200 39.98 23.71 20.64
CA SER A 200 40.00 24.84 21.59
C SER A 200 38.71 25.66 21.62
N ILE A 201 37.81 25.49 20.66
CA ILE A 201 36.58 26.27 20.56
C ILE A 201 35.37 25.44 20.98
N ASP A 202 34.63 25.95 21.96
CA ASP A 202 33.28 25.46 22.25
C ASP A 202 32.36 25.75 21.04
N PRO A 203 31.71 24.73 20.44
CA PRO A 203 30.83 24.90 19.30
C PRO A 203 29.77 26.00 19.48
N ALA A 204 29.30 26.22 20.71
CA ALA A 204 28.32 27.26 21.01
C ALA A 204 28.90 28.69 20.93
N ASN A 205 30.21 28.85 21.14
CA ASN A 205 30.89 30.14 21.11
C ASN A 205 31.52 30.49 19.76
N ALA A 206 31.69 29.51 18.86
CA ALA A 206 32.27 29.73 17.53
C ALA A 206 31.51 30.79 16.71
N GLU A 207 30.17 30.77 16.75
CA GLU A 207 29.33 31.75 16.05
C GLU A 207 29.49 33.17 16.63
N VAL A 208 29.54 33.28 17.96
CA VAL A 208 29.69 34.57 18.66
C VAL A 208 31.05 35.18 18.35
N LEU A 209 32.11 34.36 18.42
CA LEU A 209 33.47 34.77 18.08
C LEU A 209 33.56 35.19 16.61
N TYR A 210 32.94 34.45 15.68
CA TYR A 210 32.92 34.82 14.26
C TYR A 210 32.25 36.19 14.03
N LYS A 211 31.06 36.41 14.62
CA LYS A 211 30.38 37.72 14.52
C LYS A 211 31.23 38.85 15.07
N GLN A 212 31.93 38.61 16.19
CA GLN A 212 32.81 39.60 16.78
C GLN A 212 34.03 39.90 15.90
N VAL A 213 34.65 38.88 15.31
CA VAL A 213 35.80 39.05 14.39
C VAL A 213 35.41 39.82 13.14
N VAL A 214 34.27 39.51 12.51
CA VAL A 214 33.79 40.23 11.33
C VAL A 214 33.47 41.69 11.68
N GLN A 215 32.78 41.94 12.79
CA GLN A 215 32.51 43.30 13.25
C GLN A 215 33.79 44.08 13.53
N GLN A 216 34.81 43.42 14.09
CA GLN A 216 36.09 44.03 14.37
C GLN A 216 36.88 44.31 13.08
N GLN A 217 36.89 43.38 12.11
CA GLN A 217 37.49 43.62 10.79
C GLN A 217 36.82 44.78 10.04
N GLU A 218 35.49 44.87 10.08
CA GLU A 218 34.77 45.99 9.48
C GLU A 218 35.09 47.32 10.18
N ALA A 219 35.21 47.31 11.51
CA ALA A 219 35.63 48.48 12.27
C ALA A 219 37.06 48.89 11.92
N ASP A 220 38.00 47.94 11.85
CA ASP A 220 39.40 48.19 11.51
C ASP A 220 39.54 48.70 10.07
N THR A 221 38.77 48.14 9.12
CA THR A 221 38.70 48.63 7.73
C THR A 221 38.22 50.07 7.67
N LYS A 222 37.16 50.43 8.42
CA LYS A 222 36.67 51.81 8.49
C LYS A 222 37.69 52.76 9.10
N ILE A 223 38.43 52.32 10.12
CA ILE A 223 39.52 53.11 10.71
C ILE A 223 40.65 53.31 9.69
N GLN A 224 40.96 52.30 8.88
CA GLN A 224 41.96 52.39 7.82
C GLN A 224 41.51 53.33 6.68
N GLU A 225 40.23 53.30 6.31
CA GLU A 225 39.66 54.27 5.36
C GLU A 225 39.76 55.72 5.87
N TYR A 226 39.45 55.94 7.16
CA TYR A 226 39.66 57.24 7.78
C TYR A 226 41.14 57.63 7.78
N ALA A 227 42.03 56.73 8.18
CA ALA A 227 43.48 56.95 8.15
C ALA A 227 43.95 57.41 6.77
N ASN A 228 43.55 56.72 5.70
CA ASN A 228 43.88 57.08 4.32
C ASN A 228 43.29 58.44 3.93
N THR A 229 42.02 58.69 4.26
CA THR A 229 41.34 59.97 3.97
C THR A 229 42.08 61.14 4.61
N TYR A 230 42.47 61.00 5.87
CA TYR A 230 43.22 62.05 6.59
C TYR A 230 44.67 62.17 6.12
N ALA A 231 45.29 61.07 5.67
CA ALA A 231 46.64 61.07 5.08
C ALA A 231 46.71 61.86 3.78
N GLU A 232 45.64 61.83 2.97
CA GLU A 232 45.57 62.56 1.69
C GLU A 232 45.26 64.06 1.86
N MET A 233 44.79 64.47 3.04
CA MET A 233 44.53 65.89 3.33
C MET A 233 45.81 66.65 3.66
N LYS A 234 45.76 67.98 3.48
CA LYS A 234 46.85 68.85 3.94
C LYS A 234 47.02 68.71 5.47
N PRO A 235 48.26 68.54 5.99
CA PRO A 235 48.49 68.25 7.41
C PRO A 235 47.80 69.23 8.37
N LYS A 236 47.87 70.53 8.08
CA LYS A 236 47.22 71.58 8.89
C LYS A 236 45.69 71.50 8.91
N GLN A 237 45.06 71.01 7.83
CA GLN A 237 43.62 70.83 7.76
C GLN A 237 43.18 69.58 8.52
N ALA A 238 43.92 68.48 8.36
CA ALA A 238 43.69 67.26 9.11
C ALA A 238 43.87 67.48 10.62
N ALA A 239 44.93 68.17 11.03
CA ALA A 239 45.19 68.55 12.42
C ALA A 239 44.03 69.34 13.02
N ALA A 240 43.55 70.40 12.34
CA ALA A 240 42.42 71.20 12.84
C ALA A 240 41.12 70.40 13.00
N ILE A 241 40.85 69.46 12.08
CA ILE A 241 39.67 68.58 12.19
C ILE A 241 39.82 67.60 13.35
N MET A 242 41.01 67.01 13.51
CA MET A 242 41.30 66.08 14.61
C MET A 242 41.29 66.76 15.98
N GLU A 243 41.78 67.99 16.09
CA GLU A 243 41.71 68.79 17.31
C GLU A 243 40.28 69.15 17.70
N ALA A 244 39.40 69.35 16.71
CA ALA A 244 37.99 69.61 16.96
C ALA A 244 37.27 68.40 17.58
N MET A 245 37.81 67.18 17.44
CA MET A 245 37.29 65.93 18.03
C MET A 245 37.69 65.76 19.52
N GLN A 246 37.60 66.82 20.32
CA GLN A 246 38.07 66.83 21.72
C GLN A 246 37.41 65.78 22.61
N ASP A 247 36.13 65.47 22.36
CA ASP A 247 35.35 64.46 23.06
C ASP A 247 35.65 63.03 22.59
N ASN A 248 36.38 62.88 21.48
CA ASN A 248 36.69 61.58 20.86
C ASN A 248 38.16 61.46 20.42
N LEU A 249 39.09 61.89 21.27
CA LEU A 249 40.53 61.72 21.02
C LEU A 249 40.95 60.25 20.85
N LYS A 250 40.16 59.29 21.37
CA LYS A 250 40.41 57.86 21.13
C LYS A 250 40.26 57.47 19.65
N LEU A 251 39.28 58.05 18.94
CA LEU A 251 39.14 57.84 17.50
C LEU A 251 40.32 58.46 16.75
N VAL A 252 40.72 59.67 17.13
CA VAL A 252 41.90 60.34 16.56
C VAL A 252 43.15 59.49 16.71
N VAL A 253 43.39 58.92 17.90
CA VAL A 253 44.50 58.00 18.18
C VAL A 253 44.45 56.79 17.26
N LYS A 254 43.29 56.12 17.13
CA LYS A 254 43.13 54.95 16.25
C LYS A 254 43.42 55.29 14.79
N ILE A 255 42.92 56.40 14.31
CA ILE A 255 43.16 56.88 12.94
C ILE A 255 44.67 57.10 12.74
N LEU A 256 45.32 57.88 13.61
CA LEU A 256 46.75 58.18 13.50
C LEU A 256 47.62 56.93 13.62
N GLN A 257 47.28 55.97 14.49
CA GLN A 257 48.02 54.70 14.62
C GLN A 257 47.97 53.87 13.33
N ASN A 258 46.87 53.96 12.57
CA ASN A 258 46.67 53.25 11.30
C ASN A 258 47.17 54.04 10.06
N MET A 259 47.77 55.21 10.25
CA MET A 259 48.41 55.99 9.18
C MET A 259 49.89 55.61 9.01
N GLU A 260 50.42 55.86 7.81
CA GLU A 260 51.86 55.85 7.58
C GLU A 260 52.59 56.85 8.49
N ILE A 261 53.84 56.52 8.85
CA ILE A 261 54.63 57.27 9.84
C ILE A 261 54.79 58.73 9.43
N GLU A 262 55.04 59.00 8.15
CA GLU A 262 55.26 60.35 7.62
C GLU A 262 54.00 61.20 7.74
N ALA A 263 52.87 60.75 7.21
CA ALA A 263 51.60 61.46 7.31
C ALA A 263 51.16 61.67 8.76
N ARG A 264 51.34 60.66 9.63
CA ARG A 264 51.07 60.80 11.08
C ARG A 264 51.96 61.88 11.70
N SER A 265 53.26 61.87 11.40
CA SER A 265 54.23 62.84 11.93
C SER A 265 53.88 64.27 11.52
N ASP A 266 53.57 64.47 10.24
CA ASP A 266 53.23 65.79 9.71
C ASP A 266 51.95 66.36 10.33
N ILE A 267 50.95 65.51 10.54
CA ILE A 267 49.70 65.93 11.20
C ILE A 267 49.97 66.27 12.67
N LEU A 268 50.69 65.42 13.41
CA LEU A 268 51.05 65.70 14.81
C LEU A 268 51.87 66.98 14.97
N ALA A 269 52.79 67.26 14.03
CA ALA A 269 53.57 68.49 14.01
C ALA A 269 52.74 69.74 13.69
N ALA A 270 51.64 69.57 12.95
CA ALA A 270 50.71 70.64 12.62
C ALA A 270 49.63 70.86 13.69
N MET A 271 49.57 70.01 14.72
CA MET A 271 48.63 70.14 15.82
C MET A 271 49.09 71.16 16.89
N ASP A 272 48.15 71.64 17.69
CA ASP A 272 48.40 72.31 18.97
C ASP A 272 49.22 71.40 19.89
N SER A 273 50.23 71.98 20.55
CA SER A 273 51.21 71.23 21.32
C SER A 273 50.61 70.48 22.50
N GLU A 274 49.56 71.01 23.14
CA GLU A 274 48.88 70.34 24.24
C GLU A 274 47.99 69.19 23.74
N VAL A 275 47.36 69.35 22.58
CA VAL A 275 46.58 68.28 21.94
C VAL A 275 47.50 67.16 21.45
N ALA A 276 48.58 67.50 20.74
CA ALA A 276 49.56 66.55 20.24
C ALA A 276 50.20 65.73 21.37
N ALA A 277 50.54 66.37 22.49
CA ALA A 277 51.06 65.68 23.68
C ALA A 277 50.04 64.70 24.27
N ARG A 278 48.75 65.10 24.36
CA ARG A 278 47.68 64.21 24.86
C ARG A 278 47.44 63.02 23.94
N VAL A 279 47.36 63.25 22.63
CA VAL A 279 47.18 62.18 21.63
C VAL A 279 48.36 61.23 21.65
N THR A 280 49.59 61.74 21.67
CA THR A 280 50.82 60.93 21.74
C THR A 280 50.84 60.06 23.00
N LYS A 281 50.46 60.61 24.16
CA LYS A 281 50.36 59.84 25.40
C LYS A 281 49.32 58.72 25.31
N MET A 282 48.22 58.93 24.58
CA MET A 282 47.20 57.90 24.39
C MET A 282 47.61 56.82 23.36
N MET A 283 48.67 57.06 22.57
CA MET A 283 49.23 56.09 21.63
C MET A 283 50.25 55.15 22.28
N GLU A 284 50.61 55.35 23.55
CA GLU A 284 51.47 54.42 24.29
C GLU A 284 50.85 53.01 24.33
N PRO A 285 51.64 51.94 24.13
CA PRO A 285 51.18 50.55 24.19
C PRO A 285 50.73 50.13 25.59
#